data_AF-A0A4S8MGV8-F1
#
_entry.id   AF-A0A4S8MGV8-F1
#
_cell.length_a   1.000
_cell.length_b   1.000
_cell.length_c   1.000
_cell.angle_alpha   90.00
_cell.angle_beta   90.00
_cell.angle_gamma   90.00
#
_symmetry.space_group_name_H-M   'P 1'
#
loop_
_entity.id
_entity.type
_entity.pdbx_description
1 polymer ?
#
loop_
_entity_poly.entity_id
_entity_poly.type
_entity_poly.pdbx_seq_one_letter_code
_entity_poly.pdbx_strand_id
1 'polypeptide(L)'
;MAKKSVHKDKGKQRAANKRPATPPDDNSAVVAAFLLDKQQQQEKSHQRITELVQQIGSILAQNAETDFHVEDQPAPPSSDSESANNSEFYDTDSGPELVQPPSHPRAPPPSYQFSSPKAALSTTRFTQTPLRSNVSPSVTNAAGPSTSRHVLVATPRAPKKWAAYAVYRGKKVGVFKQWSAVSSSVSQDRHAVYKGFQSLDLAHQSFNLVHNSGILELLTYAPPSGEPWFVVSSGVAPGVYHGYYAMMRDGLYWANGSVHVFDTKADADALFVSEFMSHNITTLPPAFEIVSLF
;
A
#
# COMPACT_ATOMS: atom_id res chain seq x y z
N MET A 1 30.51 -15.32 -59.24
CA MET A 1 31.70 -14.68 -58.61
C MET A 1 31.62 -14.90 -57.10
N ALA A 2 32.40 -15.85 -56.59
CA ALA A 2 32.38 -16.28 -55.18
C ALA A 2 33.45 -15.52 -54.37
N LYS A 3 33.06 -14.88 -53.26
CA LYS A 3 33.99 -14.26 -52.32
C LYS A 3 34.13 -15.13 -51.07
N LYS A 4 35.28 -15.81 -50.96
CA LYS A 4 35.74 -16.50 -49.74
C LYS A 4 36.08 -15.46 -48.67
N SER A 5 35.54 -15.60 -47.47
CA SER A 5 35.93 -14.81 -46.31
C SER A 5 36.93 -15.59 -45.46
N VAL A 6 38.08 -14.96 -45.23
CA VAL A 6 39.26 -15.50 -44.52
C VAL A 6 39.04 -15.36 -43.02
N HIS A 7 39.01 -16.48 -42.31
CA HIS A 7 38.96 -16.54 -40.86
C HIS A 7 40.36 -16.24 -40.30
N LYS A 8 40.51 -15.15 -39.54
CA LYS A 8 41.78 -14.75 -38.91
C LYS A 8 41.69 -15.05 -37.42
N ASP A 9 42.24 -16.20 -37.06
CA ASP A 9 42.47 -16.63 -35.69
C ASP A 9 43.50 -15.71 -35.03
N LYS A 10 43.14 -15.13 -33.87
CA LYS A 10 44.04 -14.32 -33.04
C LYS A 10 44.07 -14.92 -31.65
N GLY A 11 45.09 -15.74 -31.42
CA GLY A 11 45.47 -16.25 -30.11
C GLY A 11 45.60 -15.12 -29.09
N LYS A 12 44.79 -15.20 -28.04
CA LYS A 12 44.77 -14.24 -26.93
C LYS A 12 45.68 -14.77 -25.83
N GLN A 13 46.87 -14.19 -25.74
CA GLN A 13 47.85 -14.44 -24.68
C GLN A 13 47.23 -14.17 -23.30
N ARG A 14 47.33 -15.16 -22.41
CA ARG A 14 47.04 -15.02 -20.97
C ARG A 14 48.19 -14.28 -20.31
N ALA A 15 48.03 -12.98 -20.09
CA ALA A 15 48.89 -12.24 -19.18
C ALA A 15 48.47 -12.52 -17.73
N ALA A 16 49.39 -13.06 -16.95
CA ALA A 16 49.25 -13.22 -15.51
C ALA A 16 49.34 -11.84 -14.83
N ASN A 17 48.18 -11.25 -14.53
CA ASN A 17 48.11 -10.03 -13.72
C ASN A 17 48.40 -10.36 -12.26
N LYS A 18 49.64 -10.03 -11.83
CA LYS A 18 49.97 -9.82 -10.42
C LYS A 18 49.03 -8.76 -9.86
N ARG A 19 48.22 -9.13 -8.87
CA ARG A 19 47.39 -8.17 -8.11
C ARG A 19 48.31 -7.17 -7.40
N PRO A 20 48.15 -5.86 -7.60
CA PRO A 20 48.75 -4.87 -6.72
C PRO A 20 48.16 -5.03 -5.32
N ALA A 21 49.01 -4.90 -4.30
CA ALA A 21 48.59 -4.90 -2.91
C ALA A 21 47.59 -3.76 -2.68
N THR A 22 46.42 -4.11 -2.17
CA THR A 22 45.37 -3.16 -1.79
C THR A 22 45.92 -2.26 -0.67
N PRO A 23 45.89 -0.93 -0.82
CA PRO A 23 46.24 -0.02 0.27
C PRO A 23 45.21 -0.18 1.41
N PRO A 24 45.61 0.03 2.67
CA PRO A 24 44.70 -0.04 3.82
C PRO A 24 43.57 0.99 3.65
N ASP A 25 42.32 0.51 3.78
CA ASP A 25 41.12 1.30 3.57
C ASP A 25 40.93 2.37 4.67
N ASP A 26 41.29 3.62 4.37
CA ASP A 26 41.04 4.80 5.22
C ASP A 26 39.54 5.20 5.33
N ASN A 27 38.61 4.39 4.82
CA ASN A 27 37.17 4.69 4.79
C ASN A 27 36.44 4.42 6.11
N SER A 28 37.11 3.86 7.13
CA SER A 28 36.47 3.54 8.41
C SER A 28 35.98 4.78 9.17
N ALA A 29 36.68 5.92 9.05
CA ALA A 29 36.32 7.14 9.75
C ALA A 29 35.04 7.79 9.16
N VAL A 30 34.86 7.72 7.84
CA VAL A 30 33.70 8.27 7.15
C VAL A 30 32.42 7.51 7.52
N VAL A 31 32.52 6.18 7.61
CA VAL A 31 31.38 5.33 8.01
C VAL A 31 30.99 5.59 9.47
N ALA A 32 31.98 5.75 10.37
CA ALA A 32 31.70 6.07 11.78
C ALA A 32 31.03 7.45 11.95
N ALA A 33 31.47 8.46 11.21
CA ALA A 33 30.87 9.80 11.24
C ALA A 33 29.41 9.77 10.74
N PHE A 34 29.14 9.03 9.67
CA PHE A 34 27.78 8.88 9.14
C PHE A 34 26.85 8.16 10.13
N LEU A 35 27.35 7.12 10.82
CA LEU A 35 26.56 6.39 11.81
C LEU A 35 26.19 7.27 13.01
N LEU A 36 27.13 8.12 13.46
CA LEU A 36 26.92 9.04 14.58
C LEU A 36 25.89 10.13 14.23
N ASP A 37 25.95 10.68 13.01
CA ASP A 37 24.97 11.66 12.53
C ASP A 37 23.55 11.07 12.49
N LYS A 38 23.42 9.83 12.00
CA LYS A 38 22.15 9.11 12.00
C LYS A 38 21.59 8.89 13.41
N GLN A 39 22.45 8.56 14.38
CA GLN A 39 22.07 8.41 15.78
C GLN A 39 21.58 9.73 16.38
N GLN A 40 22.28 10.83 16.12
CA GLN A 40 21.90 12.15 16.62
C GLN A 40 20.58 12.65 16.00
N GLN A 41 20.34 12.35 14.73
CA GLN A 41 19.07 12.65 14.08
C GLN A 41 17.90 11.84 14.68
N GLN A 42 18.14 10.58 15.05
CA GLN A 42 17.15 9.76 15.74
C GLN A 42 16.81 10.33 17.12
N GLU A 43 17.80 10.74 17.92
CA GLU A 43 17.58 11.34 19.24
C GLU A 43 16.79 12.66 19.13
N LYS A 44 17.13 13.51 18.16
CA LYS A 44 16.39 14.74 17.87
C LYS A 44 14.93 14.48 17.48
N SER A 45 14.67 13.39 16.75
CA SER A 45 13.30 13.00 16.39
C SER A 45 12.50 12.54 17.61
N HIS A 46 13.11 11.76 18.52
CA HIS A 46 12.48 11.36 19.77
C HIS A 46 12.16 12.56 20.66
N GLN A 47 13.06 13.54 20.75
CA GLN A 47 12.82 14.76 21.52
C GLN A 47 11.60 15.52 21.02
N ARG A 48 11.46 15.67 19.69
CA ARG A 48 10.33 16.37 19.07
C ARG A 48 8.99 15.66 19.29
N ILE A 49 8.99 14.32 19.31
CA ILE A 49 7.78 13.54 19.62
C ILE A 49 7.36 13.79 21.07
N THR A 50 8.31 13.76 22.01
CA THR A 50 8.02 14.03 23.43
C THR A 50 7.44 15.42 23.64
N GLU A 51 7.99 16.44 22.97
CA GLU A 51 7.46 17.81 23.02
C GLU A 51 6.01 17.90 22.48
N LEU A 52 5.71 17.22 21.38
CA LEU A 52 4.35 17.18 20.81
C LEU A 52 3.35 16.49 21.76
N VAL A 53 3.73 15.37 22.36
CA VAL A 53 2.88 14.67 23.34
C VAL A 53 2.59 15.58 24.53
N GLN A 54 3.59 16.31 25.02
CA GLN A 54 3.42 17.25 26.13
C GLN A 54 2.52 18.43 25.75
N GLN A 55 2.67 18.97 24.53
CA GLN A 55 1.82 20.03 24.01
C GLN A 55 0.35 19.60 23.89
N ILE A 56 0.08 18.39 23.39
CA ILE A 56 -1.28 17.84 23.32
C ILE A 56 -1.88 17.69 24.72
N GLY A 57 -1.08 17.21 25.68
CA GLY A 57 -1.50 17.12 27.09
C GLY A 57 -1.91 18.47 27.67
N SER A 58 -1.15 19.54 27.40
CA SER A 58 -1.49 20.89 27.86
C SER A 58 -2.78 21.43 27.24
N ILE A 59 -3.05 21.16 25.96
CA ILE A 59 -4.29 21.59 25.29
C ILE A 59 -5.51 20.89 25.89
N LEU A 60 -5.40 19.59 26.16
CA LEU A 60 -6.48 18.82 26.78
C LEU A 60 -6.78 19.29 28.22
N ALA A 61 -5.75 19.65 28.99
CA ALA A 61 -5.93 20.20 30.33
C ALA A 61 -6.66 21.56 30.32
N GLN A 62 -6.31 22.47 29.40
CA GLN A 62 -6.96 23.78 29.28
C GLN A 62 -8.44 23.69 28.89
N ASN A 63 -8.82 22.71 28.09
CA ASN A 63 -10.21 22.50 27.70
C ASN A 63 -11.06 21.90 28.83
N ALA A 64 -10.47 21.19 29.79
CA ALA A 64 -11.21 20.63 30.92
C ALA A 64 -11.64 21.70 31.94
N GLU A 65 -10.94 22.84 31.99
CA GLU A 65 -11.22 23.92 32.95
C GLU A 65 -12.27 24.94 32.45
N THR A 66 -12.71 24.84 31.18
CA THR A 66 -13.62 25.81 30.56
C THR A 66 -15.11 25.39 30.52
N ASP A 67 -15.48 24.24 31.09
CA ASP A 67 -16.84 23.68 30.98
C ASP A 67 -17.71 23.82 32.26
N PHE A 68 -17.36 24.71 33.20
CA PHE A 68 -18.12 24.92 34.44
C PHE A 68 -18.35 26.40 34.77
N HIS A 69 -19.05 27.15 33.91
CA HIS A 69 -19.75 28.37 34.36
C HIS A 69 -20.87 28.80 33.40
N VAL A 70 -21.95 28.02 33.33
CA VAL A 70 -23.27 28.53 32.93
C VAL A 70 -24.23 28.23 34.06
N GLU A 71 -24.35 29.21 34.96
CA GLU A 71 -25.35 29.27 36.00
C GLU A 71 -26.70 29.56 35.32
N ASP A 72 -27.45 28.49 35.04
CA ASP A 72 -28.81 28.54 34.52
C ASP A 72 -29.75 29.05 35.61
N GLN A 73 -30.17 30.30 35.46
CA GLN A 73 -31.10 30.99 36.35
C GLN A 73 -32.52 30.43 36.11
N PRO A 74 -33.17 29.81 37.10
CA PRO A 74 -34.41 29.09 36.88
C PRO A 74 -35.60 30.03 36.66
N ALA A 75 -36.28 29.88 35.52
CA ALA A 75 -37.59 30.46 35.28
C ALA A 75 -38.69 29.73 36.10
N PRO A 76 -39.74 30.43 36.54
CA PRO A 76 -40.76 29.88 37.44
C PRO A 76 -41.67 28.83 36.76
N PRO A 77 -42.22 27.88 37.54
CA PRO A 77 -43.00 26.76 37.01
C PRO A 77 -44.43 27.18 36.68
N SER A 78 -44.91 26.84 35.48
CA SER A 78 -46.35 26.78 35.17
C SER A 78 -46.82 25.34 35.15
N SER A 79 -47.75 25.04 36.05
CA SER A 79 -48.53 23.81 36.14
C SER A 79 -49.23 23.42 34.84
N ASP A 80 -49.21 22.12 34.55
CA ASP A 80 -50.38 21.23 34.33
C ASP A 80 -49.89 20.05 33.47
N SER A 81 -49.82 18.81 33.98
CA SER A 81 -50.90 17.88 34.38
C SER A 81 -50.94 16.70 33.39
N GLU A 82 -50.75 15.52 33.96
CA GLU A 82 -51.26 14.20 33.55
C GLU A 82 -50.43 13.21 32.70
N SER A 83 -50.44 11.99 33.27
CA SER A 83 -50.35 10.65 32.65
C SER A 83 -48.94 10.09 32.43
N ALA A 84 -48.38 9.33 33.39
CA ALA A 84 -48.69 7.95 33.80
C ALA A 84 -48.18 6.86 32.81
N ASN A 85 -47.60 5.82 33.41
CA ASN A 85 -47.26 4.48 32.88
C ASN A 85 -45.90 4.28 32.21
N ASN A 86 -44.92 3.78 32.99
CA ASN A 86 -44.58 2.34 33.08
C ASN A 86 -43.30 2.20 33.93
N SER A 87 -43.39 1.78 35.19
CA SER A 87 -43.09 0.39 35.64
C SER A 87 -41.79 -0.17 35.05
N GLU A 88 -40.69 -0.15 35.82
CA GLU A 88 -40.34 -1.23 36.74
C GLU A 88 -39.82 -2.45 35.98
N PHE A 89 -38.50 -2.53 35.73
CA PHE A 89 -37.83 -3.83 35.65
C PHE A 89 -36.29 -3.77 35.68
N TYR A 90 -35.76 -4.60 36.59
CA TYR A 90 -34.37 -5.04 36.83
C TYR A 90 -33.42 -4.15 37.64
N ASP A 91 -33.48 -4.39 38.95
CA ASP A 91 -32.31 -4.76 39.75
C ASP A 91 -31.49 -5.86 39.05
N THR A 92 -30.19 -5.66 38.90
CA THR A 92 -29.23 -6.76 38.82
C THR A 92 -27.94 -6.34 39.51
N ASP A 93 -27.91 -6.69 40.79
CA ASP A 93 -26.73 -6.84 41.63
C ASP A 93 -25.78 -7.85 40.98
N SER A 94 -24.53 -7.45 40.72
CA SER A 94 -23.43 -8.33 40.27
C SER A 94 -22.11 -7.68 40.64
N GLY A 95 -21.55 -8.12 41.77
CA GLY A 95 -20.33 -7.60 42.36
C GLY A 95 -19.05 -7.85 41.53
N PRO A 96 -17.94 -7.15 41.87
CA PRO A 96 -16.67 -7.33 41.20
C PRO A 96 -15.95 -8.59 41.70
N GLU A 97 -15.95 -9.65 40.90
CA GLU A 97 -15.11 -10.83 41.11
C GLU A 97 -13.65 -10.52 40.71
N LEU A 98 -12.79 -10.42 41.72
CA LEU A 98 -11.34 -10.30 41.60
C LEU A 98 -10.74 -11.62 41.09
N VAL A 99 -10.63 -11.75 39.77
CA VAL A 99 -9.91 -12.86 39.14
C VAL A 99 -8.40 -12.63 39.24
N GLN A 100 -7.72 -13.41 40.09
CA GLN A 100 -6.26 -13.52 40.11
C GLN A 100 -5.74 -14.21 38.84
N PRO A 101 -4.66 -13.73 38.22
CA PRO A 101 -4.02 -14.43 37.11
C PRO A 101 -3.25 -15.68 37.60
N PRO A 102 -3.27 -16.78 36.84
CA PRO A 102 -2.54 -18.01 37.19
C PRO A 102 -1.02 -17.83 37.03
N SER A 103 -0.31 -18.04 38.14
CA SER A 103 1.15 -18.09 38.24
C SER A 103 1.68 -19.40 37.67
N HIS A 104 1.90 -19.49 36.36
CA HIS A 104 2.66 -20.60 35.77
C HIS A 104 4.07 -20.16 35.35
N PRO A 105 5.13 -20.92 35.73
CA PRO A 105 6.48 -20.65 35.30
C PRO A 105 6.62 -20.89 33.79
N ARG A 106 6.92 -19.82 33.06
CA ARG A 106 7.19 -19.82 31.63
C ARG A 106 8.45 -20.64 31.36
N ALA A 107 8.31 -21.76 30.64
CA ALA A 107 9.44 -22.54 30.15
C ALA A 107 10.33 -21.66 29.23
N PRO A 108 11.67 -21.84 29.27
CA PRO A 108 12.56 -21.08 28.40
C PRO A 108 12.28 -21.40 26.92
N PRO A 109 12.34 -20.41 26.03
CA PRO A 109 12.16 -20.65 24.61
C PRO A 109 13.26 -21.57 24.06
N PRO A 110 12.93 -22.46 23.10
CA PRO A 110 13.94 -23.29 22.45
C PRO A 110 14.94 -22.38 21.74
N SER A 111 16.23 -22.59 22.03
CA SER A 111 17.33 -21.91 21.35
C SER A 111 17.36 -22.36 19.88
N TYR A 112 16.81 -21.53 18.99
CA TYR A 112 16.99 -21.72 17.55
C TYR A 112 18.43 -21.35 17.18
N GLN A 113 19.28 -22.37 16.98
CA GLN A 113 20.55 -22.20 16.30
C GLN A 113 20.28 -21.88 14.83
N PHE A 114 20.32 -20.59 14.47
CA PHE A 114 20.36 -20.15 13.09
C PHE A 114 21.68 -20.61 12.47
N SER A 115 21.62 -21.68 11.67
CA SER A 115 22.68 -22.00 10.73
C SER A 115 22.66 -20.95 9.62
N SER A 116 23.74 -20.18 9.49
CA SER A 116 23.90 -19.18 8.44
C SER A 116 23.73 -19.82 7.04
N PRO A 117 22.88 -19.28 6.15
CA PRO A 117 22.82 -19.75 4.79
C PRO A 117 24.13 -19.38 4.08
N LYS A 118 24.87 -20.42 3.73
CA LYS A 118 26.07 -20.40 2.88
C LYS A 118 25.69 -19.75 1.54
N ALA A 119 26.31 -18.62 1.23
CA ALA A 119 26.17 -17.90 -0.03
C ALA A 119 26.36 -18.86 -1.22
N ALA A 120 25.31 -19.07 -1.99
CA ALA A 120 25.39 -19.70 -3.31
C ALA A 120 25.09 -18.63 -4.36
N LEU A 121 26.12 -18.25 -5.12
CA LEU A 121 26.01 -17.50 -6.35
C LEU A 121 25.00 -18.19 -7.27
N SER A 122 23.85 -17.57 -7.52
CA SER A 122 22.96 -17.97 -8.60
C SER A 122 23.22 -17.09 -9.80
N THR A 123 23.99 -17.68 -10.71
CA THR A 123 24.26 -17.22 -12.07
C THR A 123 22.97 -17.06 -12.86
N THR A 124 22.87 -15.91 -13.53
CA THR A 124 21.93 -15.58 -14.60
C THR A 124 21.85 -16.67 -15.67
N ARG A 125 20.63 -17.16 -15.96
CA ARG A 125 20.28 -17.69 -17.29
C ARG A 125 18.89 -17.24 -17.71
N PHE A 126 18.88 -16.24 -18.59
CA PHE A 126 17.82 -16.04 -19.56
C PHE A 126 17.69 -17.31 -20.40
N THR A 127 16.47 -17.87 -20.47
CA THR A 127 16.12 -18.85 -21.51
C THR A 127 15.01 -18.23 -22.34
N GLN A 128 15.35 -17.93 -23.59
CA GLN A 128 14.43 -17.48 -24.63
C GLN A 128 13.44 -18.61 -24.97
N THR A 129 12.23 -18.20 -25.31
CA THR A 129 11.19 -18.97 -25.99
C THR A 129 11.70 -19.61 -27.28
N PRO A 130 11.10 -20.75 -27.65
CA PRO A 130 10.68 -20.92 -29.04
C PRO A 130 9.19 -21.24 -29.17
N LEU A 131 8.58 -20.67 -30.22
CA LEU A 131 7.31 -21.08 -30.83
C LEU A 131 7.24 -22.61 -31.00
N ARG A 132 6.05 -23.23 -30.87
CA ARG A 132 5.25 -23.77 -32.02
C ARG A 132 4.02 -24.62 -31.61
N SER A 133 2.96 -24.45 -32.43
CA SER A 133 1.91 -25.43 -32.88
C SER A 133 1.01 -26.13 -31.84
N ASN A 134 -0.31 -25.88 -31.85
CA ASN A 134 -1.30 -26.46 -32.77
C ASN A 134 -1.48 -27.99 -32.58
N VAL A 135 -2.42 -28.39 -31.71
CA VAL A 135 -3.14 -29.67 -31.82
C VAL A 135 -4.56 -29.48 -31.32
N SER A 136 -5.51 -29.70 -32.23
CA SER A 136 -6.92 -29.99 -31.96
C SER A 136 -7.06 -31.52 -31.78
N PRO A 137 -7.97 -32.00 -30.93
CA PRO A 137 -8.77 -33.14 -31.34
C PRO A 137 -10.26 -32.94 -31.06
N SER A 138 -11.05 -33.35 -32.06
CA SER A 138 -12.50 -33.50 -32.02
C SER A 138 -12.94 -34.85 -31.40
N VAL A 139 -14.27 -34.96 -31.22
CA VAL A 139 -15.15 -36.15 -31.08
C VAL A 139 -15.19 -36.72 -29.64
N THR A 140 -16.33 -36.96 -28.98
CA THR A 140 -17.55 -37.66 -29.42
C THR A 140 -18.77 -37.35 -28.54
N ASN A 141 -19.95 -37.32 -29.17
CA ASN A 141 -21.28 -37.19 -28.58
C ASN A 141 -21.63 -38.35 -27.62
N ALA A 142 -22.26 -38.03 -26.49
CA ALA A 142 -23.11 -38.95 -25.74
C ALA A 142 -24.45 -38.24 -25.44
N ALA A 143 -25.53 -38.80 -25.97
CA ALA A 143 -26.90 -38.33 -25.85
C ALA A 143 -27.39 -38.48 -24.39
N GLY A 144 -27.86 -37.38 -23.81
CA GLY A 144 -28.53 -37.34 -22.52
C GLY A 144 -29.78 -36.45 -22.60
N PRO A 145 -30.85 -36.77 -21.85
CA PRO A 145 -32.18 -36.21 -22.07
C PRO A 145 -32.30 -34.73 -21.72
N SER A 146 -32.95 -34.05 -22.65
CA SER A 146 -33.25 -32.62 -22.70
C SER A 146 -33.93 -32.09 -21.44
N THR A 147 -33.18 -31.35 -20.61
CA THR A 147 -33.75 -30.30 -19.77
C THR A 147 -33.41 -28.98 -20.43
N SER A 148 -34.39 -28.44 -21.17
CA SER A 148 -34.35 -27.13 -21.83
C SER A 148 -34.15 -26.04 -20.77
N ARG A 149 -32.89 -25.77 -20.42
CA ARG A 149 -32.49 -24.53 -19.77
C ARG A 149 -32.44 -23.48 -20.86
N HIS A 150 -33.47 -22.63 -20.91
CA HIS A 150 -33.44 -21.38 -21.64
C HIS A 150 -32.23 -20.58 -21.13
N VAL A 151 -31.13 -20.65 -21.88
CA VAL A 151 -30.00 -19.75 -21.74
C VAL A 151 -30.54 -18.39 -22.14
N LEU A 152 -30.92 -17.59 -21.14
CA LEU A 152 -31.26 -16.19 -21.34
C LEU A 152 -30.03 -15.51 -21.94
N VAL A 153 -30.11 -15.29 -23.26
CA VAL A 153 -29.11 -14.57 -24.03
C VAL A 153 -29.04 -13.17 -23.43
N ALA A 154 -28.00 -12.93 -22.63
CA ALA A 154 -27.75 -11.63 -22.05
C ALA A 154 -27.53 -10.63 -23.18
N THR A 155 -28.46 -9.70 -23.35
CA THR A 155 -28.34 -8.60 -24.29
C THR A 155 -27.08 -7.79 -23.97
N PRO A 156 -26.35 -7.30 -25.00
CA PRO A 156 -25.13 -6.53 -24.81
C PRO A 156 -25.45 -5.26 -24.01
N ARG A 157 -25.03 -5.23 -22.73
CA ARG A 157 -25.25 -4.08 -21.86
C ARG A 157 -24.44 -2.90 -22.39
N ALA A 158 -25.11 -1.75 -22.58
CA ALA A 158 -24.47 -0.52 -23.02
C ALA A 158 -23.30 -0.14 -22.09
N PRO A 159 -22.23 0.50 -22.63
CA PRO A 159 -21.08 0.91 -21.83
C PRO A 159 -21.53 1.82 -20.68
N LYS A 160 -21.23 1.42 -19.44
CA LYS A 160 -21.58 2.18 -18.24
C LYS A 160 -20.85 3.52 -18.25
N LYS A 161 -21.62 4.61 -18.18
CA LYS A 161 -21.10 5.95 -17.97
C LYS A 161 -20.78 6.11 -16.49
N TRP A 162 -19.57 6.58 -16.16
CA TRP A 162 -19.20 6.93 -14.80
C TRP A 162 -19.90 8.23 -14.38
N ALA A 163 -20.36 8.30 -13.13
CA ALA A 163 -21.04 9.46 -12.58
C ALA A 163 -20.07 10.54 -12.09
N ALA A 164 -18.87 10.13 -11.66
CA ALA A 164 -17.81 11.02 -11.21
C ALA A 164 -16.44 10.40 -11.48
N TYR A 165 -15.40 11.22 -11.38
CA TYR A 165 -14.01 10.86 -11.60
C TYR A 165 -13.14 11.48 -10.52
N ALA A 166 -12.21 10.71 -9.97
CA ALA A 166 -11.14 11.25 -9.13
C ALA A 166 -9.84 11.27 -9.95
N VAL A 167 -9.16 12.42 -9.95
CA VAL A 167 -7.84 12.62 -10.55
C VAL A 167 -6.85 12.80 -9.42
N TYR A 168 -5.94 11.84 -9.26
CA TYR A 168 -4.93 11.82 -8.22
C TYR A 168 -3.60 12.41 -8.71
N ARG A 169 -3.35 12.33 -10.03
CA ARG A 169 -2.22 12.98 -10.69
C ARG A 169 -2.64 13.54 -12.04
N GLY A 170 -2.22 14.77 -12.29
CA GLY A 170 -2.43 15.50 -13.54
C GLY A 170 -2.33 17.01 -13.30
N LYS A 171 -2.67 17.80 -14.33
CA LYS A 171 -2.61 19.27 -14.23
C LYS A 171 -3.56 19.86 -13.18
N LYS A 172 -4.72 19.24 -13.00
CA LYS A 172 -5.69 19.56 -11.94
C LYS A 172 -6.06 18.27 -11.23
N VAL A 173 -5.73 18.23 -9.94
CA VAL A 173 -6.02 17.11 -9.03
C VAL A 173 -7.32 17.42 -8.30
N GLY A 174 -8.14 16.39 -8.05
CA GLY A 174 -9.44 16.54 -7.39
C GLY A 174 -10.52 15.62 -7.96
N VAL A 175 -11.77 15.87 -7.56
CA VAL A 175 -12.94 15.11 -8.00
C VAL A 175 -13.79 15.93 -8.97
N PHE A 176 -14.21 15.30 -10.06
CA PHE A 176 -14.93 15.95 -11.16
C PHE A 176 -16.16 15.14 -11.56
N LYS A 177 -17.29 15.82 -11.83
CA LYS A 177 -18.53 15.21 -12.33
C LYS A 177 -18.49 14.89 -13.82
N GLN A 178 -17.67 15.59 -14.59
CA GLN A 178 -17.69 15.54 -16.06
C GLN A 178 -16.32 15.12 -16.62
N TRP A 179 -16.35 14.23 -17.61
CA TRP A 179 -15.15 13.78 -18.31
C TRP A 179 -14.39 14.89 -19.04
N SER A 180 -15.11 15.91 -19.55
CA SER A 180 -14.50 17.07 -20.22
C SER A 180 -13.47 17.78 -19.35
N ALA A 181 -13.78 17.99 -18.06
CA ALA A 181 -12.86 18.59 -17.09
C ALA A 181 -11.64 17.68 -16.81
N VAL A 182 -11.87 16.38 -16.67
CA VAL A 182 -10.81 15.37 -16.45
C VAL A 182 -9.87 15.30 -17.64
N SER A 183 -10.41 15.20 -18.86
CA SER A 183 -9.64 15.07 -20.11
C SER A 183 -8.65 16.22 -20.29
N SER A 184 -9.06 17.45 -19.98
CA SER A 184 -8.17 18.63 -20.02
C SER A 184 -6.99 18.55 -19.04
N SER A 185 -7.15 17.77 -17.96
CA SER A 185 -6.15 17.63 -16.88
C SER A 185 -5.20 16.46 -17.10
N VAL A 186 -5.66 15.40 -17.78
CA VAL A 186 -4.90 14.15 -17.99
C VAL A 186 -4.26 14.05 -19.38
N SER A 187 -4.81 14.71 -20.40
CA SER A 187 -4.34 14.56 -21.80
C SER A 187 -2.90 15.01 -22.04
N GLN A 188 -2.38 15.92 -21.21
CA GLN A 188 -1.03 16.47 -21.33
C GLN A 188 0.01 15.76 -20.46
N ASP A 189 -0.42 14.91 -19.53
CA ASP A 189 0.47 14.22 -18.58
C ASP A 189 0.43 12.71 -18.85
N ARG A 190 1.55 12.16 -19.33
CA ARG A 190 1.69 10.73 -19.63
C ARG A 190 1.56 9.84 -18.40
N HIS A 191 1.81 10.40 -17.21
CA HIS A 191 1.73 9.70 -15.94
C HIS A 191 0.47 10.11 -15.16
N ALA A 192 -0.53 10.70 -15.81
CA ALA A 192 -1.78 11.05 -15.16
C ALA A 192 -2.45 9.80 -14.56
N VAL A 193 -2.93 9.94 -13.32
CA VAL A 193 -3.60 8.86 -12.59
C VAL A 193 -5.00 9.30 -12.24
N TYR A 194 -5.99 8.59 -12.77
CA TYR A 194 -7.40 8.89 -12.54
C TYR A 194 -8.25 7.62 -12.57
N LYS A 195 -9.43 7.69 -11.94
CA LYS A 195 -10.44 6.62 -11.92
C LYS A 195 -11.86 7.18 -11.99
N GLY A 196 -12.73 6.50 -12.74
CA GLY A 196 -14.17 6.73 -12.73
C GLY A 196 -14.88 5.94 -11.63
N PHE A 197 -15.93 6.54 -11.05
CA PHE A 197 -16.74 5.98 -9.97
C PHE A 197 -18.24 6.03 -10.32
N GLN A 198 -19.02 5.13 -9.70
CA GLN A 198 -20.46 5.02 -9.92
C GLN A 198 -21.26 6.13 -9.22
N SER A 199 -20.68 6.78 -8.20
CA SER A 199 -21.27 7.92 -7.51
C SER A 199 -20.21 8.98 -7.21
N LEU A 200 -20.68 10.21 -6.98
CA LEU A 200 -19.82 11.33 -6.55
C LEU A 200 -19.19 11.06 -5.19
N ASP A 201 -19.96 10.48 -4.27
CA ASP A 201 -19.52 10.25 -2.90
C ASP A 201 -18.38 9.23 -2.83
N LEU A 202 -18.45 8.15 -3.62
CA LEU A 202 -17.35 7.18 -3.74
C LEU A 202 -16.07 7.81 -4.28
N ALA A 203 -16.19 8.72 -5.26
CA ALA A 203 -15.04 9.44 -5.80
C ALA A 203 -14.39 10.33 -4.73
N HIS A 204 -15.19 11.08 -3.95
CA HIS A 204 -14.68 11.88 -2.83
C HIS A 204 -14.07 11.02 -1.73
N GLN A 205 -14.71 9.93 -1.34
CA GLN A 205 -14.18 9.03 -0.31
C GLN A 205 -12.82 8.46 -0.71
N SER A 206 -12.71 7.97 -1.95
CA SER A 206 -11.45 7.48 -2.51
C SER A 206 -10.38 8.57 -2.55
N PHE A 207 -10.73 9.75 -3.06
CA PHE A 207 -9.80 10.88 -3.11
C PHE A 207 -9.29 11.27 -1.72
N ASN A 208 -10.19 11.37 -0.73
CA ASN A 208 -9.85 11.74 0.64
C ASN A 208 -8.98 10.70 1.33
N LEU A 209 -9.21 9.39 1.11
CA LEU A 209 -8.35 8.33 1.64
C LEU A 209 -6.92 8.43 1.10
N VAL A 210 -6.77 8.68 -0.20
CA VAL A 210 -5.45 8.85 -0.86
C VAL A 210 -4.78 10.15 -0.41
N HIS A 211 -5.56 11.23 -0.25
CA HIS A 211 -5.06 12.52 0.25
C HIS A 211 -4.54 12.40 1.68
N ASN A 212 -5.34 11.85 2.59
CA ASN A 212 -5.02 11.79 4.02
C ASN A 212 -3.90 10.80 4.36
N SER A 213 -3.59 9.86 3.46
CA SER A 213 -2.45 8.95 3.59
C SER A 213 -1.13 9.53 3.07
N GLY A 214 -1.14 10.75 2.52
CA GLY A 214 0.04 11.38 1.92
C GLY A 214 0.43 10.82 0.55
N ILE A 215 -0.35 9.89 0.00
CA ILE A 215 -0.05 9.25 -1.29
C ILE A 215 -0.11 10.27 -2.43
N LEU A 216 -0.97 11.29 -2.33
CA LEU A 216 -0.99 12.37 -3.34
C LEU A 216 0.36 13.10 -3.45
N GLU A 217 1.05 13.35 -2.34
CA GLU A 217 2.38 14.00 -2.35
C GLU A 217 3.39 13.10 -3.06
N LEU A 218 3.36 11.80 -2.77
CA LEU A 218 4.19 10.80 -3.42
C LEU A 218 3.91 10.68 -4.93
N LEU A 219 2.67 10.89 -5.38
CA LEU A 219 2.34 10.93 -6.81
C LEU A 219 2.93 12.16 -7.50
N THR A 220 3.25 13.25 -6.80
CA THR A 220 3.89 14.43 -7.42
C THR A 220 5.39 14.23 -7.67
N TYR A 221 6.00 13.24 -7.00
CA TYR A 221 7.40 12.90 -7.22
C TYR A 221 7.63 12.52 -8.68
N ALA A 222 8.57 13.18 -9.35
CA ALA A 222 8.99 12.90 -10.72
C ALA A 222 10.43 12.41 -10.68
N PRO A 223 10.69 11.10 -10.86
CA PRO A 223 12.05 10.60 -10.86
C PRO A 223 12.82 11.17 -12.06
N PRO A 224 14.15 11.31 -11.93
CA PRO A 224 14.99 11.82 -13.01
C PRO A 224 15.05 10.88 -14.23
N SER A 225 14.74 9.59 -14.03
CA SER A 225 14.84 8.56 -15.05
C SER A 225 13.64 7.61 -15.03
N GLY A 226 12.74 7.76 -16.01
CA GLY A 226 11.67 6.79 -16.27
C GLY A 226 10.52 6.81 -15.28
N GLU A 227 9.78 5.69 -15.18
CA GLU A 227 8.77 5.50 -14.15
C GLU A 227 9.39 4.88 -12.91
N PRO A 228 9.00 5.32 -11.69
CA PRO A 228 9.60 4.82 -10.48
C PRO A 228 9.03 3.45 -10.08
N TRP A 229 9.76 2.78 -9.19
CA TRP A 229 9.33 1.57 -8.52
C TRP A 229 8.70 1.92 -7.18
N PHE A 230 7.61 1.23 -6.84
CA PHE A 230 6.89 1.43 -5.59
C PHE A 230 6.87 0.15 -4.78
N VAL A 231 7.09 0.28 -3.48
CA VAL A 231 6.87 -0.79 -2.50
C VAL A 231 5.63 -0.43 -1.71
N VAL A 232 4.58 -1.24 -1.84
CA VAL A 232 3.37 -1.13 -1.02
C VAL A 232 3.54 -2.07 0.16
N SER A 233 3.83 -1.53 1.34
CA SER A 233 3.96 -2.28 2.59
C SER A 233 2.63 -2.49 3.31
N SER A 234 1.70 -1.53 3.14
CA SER A 234 0.33 -1.64 3.61
C SER A 234 -0.63 -1.27 2.48
N GLY A 235 -1.56 -2.15 2.12
CA GLY A 235 -2.47 -1.97 0.99
C GLY A 235 -3.33 -3.22 0.72
N VAL A 236 -4.17 -3.18 -0.31
CA VAL A 236 -5.03 -4.32 -0.70
C VAL A 236 -4.22 -5.49 -1.25
N ALA A 237 -3.16 -5.20 -2.00
CA ALA A 237 -2.19 -6.19 -2.44
C ALA A 237 -0.77 -5.64 -2.19
N PRO A 238 -0.19 -5.85 -1.00
CA PRO A 238 1.19 -5.46 -0.74
C PRO A 238 2.16 -6.11 -1.74
N GLY A 239 3.17 -5.37 -2.18
CA GLY A 239 4.06 -5.84 -3.24
C GLY A 239 4.92 -4.74 -3.85
N VAL A 240 5.68 -5.12 -4.89
CA VAL A 240 6.51 -4.21 -5.68
C VAL A 240 5.83 -3.93 -7.02
N TYR A 241 5.62 -2.65 -7.33
CA TYR A 241 4.89 -2.19 -8.51
C TYR A 241 5.73 -1.24 -9.35
N HIS A 242 5.57 -1.28 -10.67
CA HIS A 242 6.22 -0.35 -11.59
C HIS A 242 5.21 0.68 -12.09
N GLY A 243 5.51 1.96 -11.85
CA GLY A 243 4.67 3.08 -12.27
C GLY A 243 3.48 3.35 -11.36
N TYR A 244 3.01 4.60 -11.39
CA TYR A 244 1.99 5.12 -10.47
C TYR A 244 0.66 4.40 -10.61
N TYR A 245 0.28 4.06 -11.84
CA TYR A 245 -1.03 3.47 -12.13
C TYR A 245 -1.16 2.05 -11.59
N ALA A 246 -0.12 1.21 -11.73
CA ALA A 246 -0.12 -0.15 -11.21
C ALA A 246 -0.19 -0.16 -9.68
N MET A 247 0.61 0.69 -9.02
CA MET A 247 0.57 0.85 -7.57
C MET A 247 -0.81 1.29 -7.07
N MET A 248 -1.41 2.31 -7.69
CA MET A 248 -2.74 2.80 -7.29
C MET A 248 -3.87 1.80 -7.58
N ARG A 249 -3.82 1.12 -8.73
CA ARG A 249 -4.87 0.19 -9.15
C ARG A 249 -4.82 -1.14 -8.40
N ASP A 250 -3.64 -1.76 -8.38
CA ASP A 250 -3.46 -3.14 -7.94
C ASP A 250 -3.05 -3.19 -6.48
N GLY A 251 -2.09 -2.35 -6.07
CA GLY A 251 -1.57 -2.35 -4.70
C GLY A 251 -2.51 -1.70 -3.68
N LEU A 252 -3.02 -0.51 -4.00
CA LEU A 252 -3.85 0.28 -3.09
C LEU A 252 -5.35 0.17 -3.36
N TYR A 253 -5.73 -0.31 -4.54
CA TYR A 253 -7.12 -0.34 -4.99
C TYR A 253 -7.83 1.02 -4.86
N TRP A 254 -7.11 2.10 -5.17
CA TRP A 254 -7.60 3.49 -5.11
C TRP A 254 -7.98 3.96 -3.70
N ALA A 255 -7.40 3.35 -2.66
CA ALA A 255 -7.65 3.68 -1.27
C ALA A 255 -6.35 4.17 -0.59
N ASN A 256 -6.28 4.04 0.72
CA ASN A 256 -5.11 4.36 1.52
C ASN A 256 -4.11 3.18 1.58
N GLY A 257 -2.92 3.49 2.08
CA GLY A 257 -1.87 2.50 2.33
C GLY A 257 -0.55 3.18 2.71
N SER A 258 0.50 2.38 2.79
CA SER A 258 1.87 2.83 3.02
C SER A 258 2.73 2.45 1.83
N VAL A 259 3.34 3.45 1.21
CA VAL A 259 4.08 3.30 -0.05
C VAL A 259 5.44 3.97 0.06
N HIS A 260 6.46 3.26 -0.40
CA HIS A 260 7.83 3.78 -0.56
C HIS A 260 8.16 3.83 -2.06
N VAL A 261 8.93 4.84 -2.46
CA VAL A 261 9.32 5.06 -3.86
C VAL A 261 10.82 4.84 -4.04
N PHE A 262 11.21 4.23 -5.16
CA PHE A 262 12.58 3.89 -5.50
C PHE A 262 12.86 4.12 -6.99
N ASP A 263 14.10 4.45 -7.31
CA ASP A 263 14.55 4.59 -8.70
C ASP A 263 14.86 3.23 -9.35
N THR A 264 15.25 2.23 -8.56
CA THR A 264 15.64 0.90 -9.06
C THR A 264 14.75 -0.21 -8.50
N LYS A 265 14.50 -1.23 -9.32
CA LYS A 265 13.76 -2.43 -8.90
C LYS A 265 14.49 -3.18 -7.78
N ALA A 266 15.82 -3.21 -7.82
CA ALA A 266 16.62 -3.97 -6.87
C ALA A 266 16.45 -3.43 -5.45
N ASP A 267 16.45 -2.10 -5.28
CA ASP A 267 16.24 -1.46 -3.97
C ASP A 267 14.81 -1.67 -3.47
N ALA A 268 13.83 -1.59 -4.37
CA ALA A 268 12.43 -1.87 -4.05
C ALA A 268 12.20 -3.32 -3.59
N ASP A 269 12.76 -4.30 -4.33
CA ASP A 269 12.71 -5.71 -3.96
C ASP A 269 13.39 -5.96 -2.60
N ALA A 270 14.56 -5.33 -2.37
CA ALA A 270 15.30 -5.47 -1.12
C ALA A 270 14.51 -4.93 0.09
N LEU A 271 13.89 -3.74 -0.03
CA LEU A 271 13.04 -3.21 1.02
C LEU A 271 11.84 -4.13 1.25
N PHE A 272 11.13 -4.55 0.19
CA PHE A 272 9.93 -5.37 0.35
C PHE A 272 10.24 -6.70 1.06
N VAL A 273 11.34 -7.37 0.70
CA VAL A 273 11.79 -8.59 1.40
C VAL A 273 12.11 -8.30 2.87
N SER A 274 12.78 -7.18 3.16
CA SER A 274 13.08 -6.78 4.54
C SER A 274 11.82 -6.56 5.37
N GLU A 275 10.84 -5.83 4.84
CA GLU A 275 9.55 -5.56 5.51
C GLU A 275 8.73 -6.86 5.69
N PHE A 276 8.76 -7.74 4.67
CA PHE A 276 8.10 -9.05 4.73
C PHE A 276 8.68 -9.94 5.82
N MET A 277 10.02 -10.04 5.89
CA MET A 277 10.71 -10.82 6.92
C MET A 277 10.54 -10.23 8.33
N SER A 278 10.26 -8.93 8.42
CA SER A 278 10.01 -8.23 9.69
C SER A 278 8.53 -8.25 10.12
N HIS A 279 7.64 -8.90 9.36
CA HIS A 279 6.19 -8.92 9.59
C HIS A 279 5.51 -7.53 9.57
N ASN A 280 6.09 -6.57 8.85
CA ASN A 280 5.52 -5.23 8.70
C ASN A 280 4.57 -5.11 7.49
N ILE A 281 4.43 -6.17 6.69
CA ILE A 281 3.53 -6.20 5.55
C ILE A 281 2.09 -6.42 6.01
N THR A 282 1.21 -5.47 5.72
CA THR A 282 -0.20 -5.50 6.14
C THR A 282 -1.13 -5.51 4.93
N THR A 283 -1.99 -6.52 4.85
CA THR A 283 -3.06 -6.54 3.83
C THR A 283 -4.30 -5.86 4.37
N LEU A 284 -4.78 -4.85 3.66
CA LEU A 284 -5.98 -4.09 4.00
C LEU A 284 -7.18 -4.62 3.21
N PRO A 285 -8.40 -4.58 3.79
CA PRO A 285 -9.60 -4.85 3.01
C PRO A 285 -9.79 -3.78 1.93
N PRO A 286 -10.34 -4.12 0.76
CA PRO A 286 -10.73 -3.13 -0.23
C PRO A 286 -11.70 -2.11 0.38
N ALA A 287 -11.35 -0.82 0.33
CA ALA A 287 -12.21 0.25 0.87
C ALA A 287 -13.53 0.40 0.08
N PHE A 288 -13.55 -0.09 -1.15
CA PHE A 288 -14.71 -0.08 -2.02
C PHE A 288 -14.98 -1.52 -2.43
N GLU A 289 -16.13 -2.04 -2.00
CA GLU A 289 -16.69 -3.20 -2.67
C GLU A 289 -17.06 -2.76 -4.08
N ILE A 290 -16.18 -3.06 -5.04
CA ILE A 290 -16.62 -3.08 -6.42
C ILE A 290 -17.53 -4.28 -6.48
N VAL A 291 -18.82 -4.05 -6.24
CA VAL A 291 -19.88 -5.02 -6.53
C VAL A 291 -19.68 -5.34 -7.99
N SER A 292 -19.01 -6.47 -8.20
CA SER A 292 -18.69 -7.01 -9.49
C SER A 292 -20.00 -7.58 -9.97
N LEU A 293 -20.87 -6.68 -10.44
CA LEU A 293 -22.14 -6.99 -11.08
C LEU A 293 -21.79 -7.59 -12.45
N PHE A 294 -21.20 -8.79 -12.43
CA PHE A 294 -21.08 -9.68 -13.58
C PHE A 294 -22.46 -10.27 -13.82
#